data_AF-A0A6J6XLT2-F1
#
_entry.id   AF-A0A6J6XLT2-F1
#
_cell.length_a   1.000
_cell.length_b   1.000
_cell.length_c   1.000
_cell.angle_alpha   90.00
_cell.angle_beta   90.00
_cell.angle_gamma   90.00
#
_symmetry.space_group_name_H-M   'P 1'
#
loop_
_entity.id
_entity.type
_entity.pdbx_description
1 polymer ?
#
loop_
_entity_poly.entity_id
_entity_poly.type
_entity_poly.pdbx_seq_one_letter_code
_entity_poly.pdbx_strand_id
1 'polypeptide(L)' 'MVGDYISGANHVLPTGRSARFASALRVDTFRKHIHVVRVERSGLERVAPFVAALTEAEELFAHGEAVARRVTQ' A
#
# COMPACT_ATOMS: atom_id res chain seq x y z
N MET A 1 -27.63 -9.47 22.09
CA MET A 1 -27.76 -10.89 22.45
C MET A 1 -27.36 -11.83 21.33
N VAL A 2 -28.14 -12.10 20.27
CA VAL A 2 -27.73 -13.09 19.24
C VAL A 2 -26.38 -12.72 18.58
N GLY A 3 -26.18 -11.43 18.30
CA GLY A 3 -24.92 -10.86 17.82
C GLY A 3 -23.72 -11.14 18.73
N ASP A 4 -23.95 -11.18 20.04
CA ASP A 4 -22.90 -11.32 21.04
C ASP A 4 -22.49 -12.77 21.28
N TYR A 5 -23.25 -13.75 20.79
CA TYR A 5 -23.05 -15.15 21.15
C TYR A 5 -23.07 -16.13 19.98
N ILE A 6 -24.07 -16.08 19.08
CA ILE A 6 -24.30 -17.19 18.13
C ILE A 6 -24.49 -16.76 16.66
N SER A 7 -24.47 -15.46 16.38
CA SER A 7 -24.59 -14.98 15.00
C SER A 7 -23.37 -15.30 14.11
N GLY A 8 -22.22 -15.62 14.73
CA GLY A 8 -20.93 -15.76 14.04
C GLY A 8 -20.20 -14.43 13.79
N ALA A 9 -20.85 -13.28 13.98
CA ALA A 9 -20.19 -11.98 13.95
C ALA A 9 -19.30 -11.78 15.19
N ASN A 10 -18.24 -10.99 15.05
CA ASN A 10 -17.38 -10.63 16.18
C ASN A 10 -17.96 -9.41 16.92
N HIS A 11 -18.30 -9.56 18.20
CA HIS A 11 -18.87 -8.49 19.03
C HIS A 11 -17.83 -7.50 19.59
N VAL A 12 -16.54 -7.68 19.27
CA VAL A 12 -15.49 -6.71 19.60
C VAL A 12 -15.59 -5.57 18.59
N LEU A 13 -16.39 -4.57 18.96
CA LEU A 13 -16.77 -3.44 18.10
C LEU A 13 -16.09 -2.13 18.53
N PRO A 14 -15.86 -1.20 17.57
CA PRO A 14 -15.36 0.14 17.89
C PRO A 14 -16.39 0.98 18.67
N THR A 15 -15.96 1.61 19.76
CA THR A 15 -16.80 2.48 20.61
C THR A 15 -16.31 3.94 20.59
N GLY A 16 -16.98 4.85 21.31
CA GLY A 16 -16.55 6.26 21.37
C GLY A 16 -16.58 6.99 20.01
N ARG A 17 -17.57 6.69 19.15
CA ARG A 17 -17.72 7.18 17.76
C ARG A 17 -16.64 6.71 16.77
N SER A 18 -15.72 5.82 17.16
CA SER A 18 -14.69 5.30 16.25
C SER A 18 -15.24 4.42 15.12
N ALA A 19 -16.48 3.94 15.22
CA ALA A 19 -17.17 3.24 14.14
C ALA A 19 -17.29 4.06 12.83
N ARG A 20 -17.02 5.38 12.87
CA ARG A 20 -16.92 6.22 11.67
C ARG A 20 -15.71 5.90 10.78
N PHE A 21 -14.67 5.27 11.32
CA PHE A 21 -13.41 5.00 10.61
C PHE A 21 -12.79 3.63 10.93
N ALA A 22 -13.21 2.96 12.01
CA ALA A 22 -12.73 1.65 12.42
C ALA A 22 -13.76 0.55 12.14
N SER A 23 -13.28 -0.67 11.96
CA SER A 23 -14.11 -1.87 11.77
C SER A 23 -14.17 -2.73 13.04
N ALA A 24 -15.20 -3.56 13.13
CA ALA A 24 -15.22 -4.72 14.03
C ALA A 24 -13.97 -5.60 13.85
N LEU A 25 -13.57 -6.32 14.90
CA LEU A 25 -12.45 -7.26 14.86
C LEU A 25 -12.71 -8.37 13.82
N ARG A 26 -11.73 -8.65 12.97
CA ARG A 26 -11.79 -9.68 11.93
C ARG A 26 -10.45 -10.41 11.83
N VAL A 27 -10.41 -11.51 11.09
CA VAL A 27 -9.16 -12.27 10.85
C VAL A 27 -8.06 -11.37 10.28
N ASP A 28 -8.41 -10.44 9.38
CA ASP A 28 -7.43 -9.53 8.78
C ASP A 28 -6.78 -8.57 9.78
N THR A 29 -7.39 -8.33 10.95
CA THR A 29 -6.75 -7.56 12.03
C THR A 29 -5.46 -8.23 12.53
N PHE A 30 -5.32 -9.55 12.33
CA PHE A 30 -4.14 -10.33 12.70
C PHE A 30 -3.23 -10.63 11.49
N ARG A 31 -3.51 -10.04 10.32
CA ARG A 31 -2.73 -10.23 9.10
C ARG A 31 -2.08 -8.91 8.68
N LYS A 32 -1.04 -8.99 7.85
CA LYS A 32 -0.47 -7.85 7.15
C LYS A 32 -0.54 -8.10 5.64
N HIS A 33 -0.98 -7.09 4.91
CA HIS A 33 -0.90 -7.08 3.45
C HIS A 33 0.46 -6.54 3.03
N ILE A 34 1.19 -7.31 2.22
CA ILE A 34 2.50 -6.92 1.68
C ILE A 34 2.35 -6.74 0.18
N HIS A 35 2.66 -5.54 -0.30
CA HIS A 35 2.64 -5.23 -1.73
C HIS A 35 3.97 -5.64 -2.36
N VAL A 36 3.89 -6.50 -3.38
CA VAL A 36 5.06 -6.93 -4.17
C VAL A 36 4.88 -6.41 -5.59
N VAL A 37 5.84 -5.60 -6.04
CA VAL A 37 5.85 -5.03 -7.39
C VAL A 37 7.03 -5.59 -8.16
N ARG A 38 6.77 -6.16 -9.34
CA ARG A 38 7.79 -6.61 -10.28
C ARG A 38 7.64 -5.82 -11.58
N VAL A 39 8.75 -5.28 -12.05
CA VAL A 39 8.82 -4.54 -13.30
C VAL A 39 9.85 -5.22 -14.19
N GLU A 40 9.44 -5.53 -15.41
CA GLU A 40 10.34 -5.96 -16.47
C GLU A 40 11.06 -4.76 -17.09
N ARG A 41 12.17 -5.00 -17.77
CA ARG A 41 12.98 -3.94 -18.40
C ARG A 41 12.16 -3.00 -19.28
N SER A 42 11.31 -3.54 -20.14
CA SER A 42 10.43 -2.75 -21.03
C SER A 42 9.41 -1.89 -20.26
N GLY A 43 8.96 -2.37 -19.10
CA GLY A 43 8.13 -1.60 -18.18
C GLY A 43 8.93 -0.47 -17.52
N LEU A 44 10.17 -0.76 -17.11
CA LEU A 44 11.05 0.22 -16.48
C LEU A 44 11.40 1.37 -17.45
N GLU A 45 11.74 1.03 -18.69
CA GLU A 45 12.01 1.98 -19.77
C GLU A 45 10.82 2.90 -20.03
N ARG A 46 9.60 2.34 -20.01
CA ARG A 46 8.36 3.11 -20.20
C ARG A 46 8.11 4.10 -19.06
N VAL A 47 8.44 3.72 -17.82
CA VAL A 47 8.18 4.59 -16.65
C VAL A 47 9.32 5.57 -16.35
N ALA A 48 10.53 5.32 -16.85
CA ALA A 48 11.71 6.09 -16.52
C ALA A 48 11.58 7.61 -16.79
N PRO A 49 10.96 8.08 -17.89
CA PRO A 49 10.78 9.52 -18.11
C PRO A 49 9.91 10.18 -17.05
N PHE A 50 8.88 9.48 -16.54
CA PHE A 50 8.00 10.00 -15.50
C PHE A 50 8.71 10.02 -14.14
N VAL A 51 9.50 8.99 -13.83
CA VAL A 51 10.31 8.99 -12.60
C VAL A 51 11.31 10.13 -12.62
N ALA A 52 12.00 10.36 -13.74
CA ALA A 52 12.94 11.46 -13.89
C ALA A 52 12.27 12.82 -13.64
N ALA A 53 11.10 13.07 -14.26
CA ALA A 53 10.34 14.30 -14.07
C ALA A 53 9.91 14.53 -12.61
N LEU A 54 9.47 13.47 -11.92
CA LEU A 54 9.08 13.56 -10.50
C LEU A 54 10.30 13.84 -9.61
N THR A 55 11.40 13.11 -9.82
CA THR A 55 12.58 13.25 -8.97
C THR A 55 13.31 14.57 -9.18
N GLU A 56 13.22 15.16 -10.38
CA GLU A 56 13.71 16.51 -10.64
C GLU A 56 12.88 17.55 -9.87
N ALA A 57 11.55 17.45 -9.93
CA ALA A 57 10.64 18.37 -9.25
C ALA A 57 10.72 18.27 -7.70
N GLU A 58 11.02 17.08 -7.18
CA GLU A 58 11.19 16.81 -5.75
C GLU A 58 12.63 17.00 -5.25
N GLU A 59 13.58 17.36 -6.13
CA GLU A 59 15.02 17.46 -5.85
C GLU A 59 15.64 16.16 -5.29
N LEU A 60 15.02 15.02 -5.61
CA LEU A 60 15.43 13.68 -5.20
C LEU A 60 16.30 13.00 -6.27
N PHE A 61 17.35 13.68 -6.74
CA PHE A 61 18.17 13.24 -7.88
C PHE A 61 18.70 11.81 -7.77
N ALA A 62 19.06 11.35 -6.56
CA ALA A 62 19.55 9.99 -6.33
C ALA A 62 18.52 8.90 -6.71
N HIS A 63 17.21 9.18 -6.56
CA HIS A 63 16.14 8.26 -6.94
C HIS A 63 16.01 8.17 -8.47
N GLY A 64 16.10 9.29 -9.18
CA GLY A 64 16.08 9.33 -10.64
C GLY A 64 17.28 8.61 -11.24
N GLU A 65 18.47 8.89 -10.72
CA GLU A 65 19.73 8.24 -11.11
C GLU A 65 19.69 6.72 -10.93
N ALA A 66 19.07 6.24 -9.85
CA ALA A 66 18.92 4.81 -9.62
C ALA A 66 18.11 4.12 -10.74
N VAL A 67 17.08 4.78 -11.27
CA VAL A 67 16.31 4.25 -12.40
C VAL A 67 17.08 4.41 -13.72
N ALA A 68 17.67 5.58 -13.97
CA ALA A 68 18.43 5.86 -15.19
C ALA A 68 19.55 4.83 -15.41
N ARG A 69 20.33 4.51 -14.36
CA ARG A 69 21.40 3.52 -14.43
C ARG A 69 20.92 2.12 -14.85
N ARG A 70 19.68 1.75 -14.52
CA ARG A 70 19.12 0.43 -14.85
C ARG A 70 18.53 0.36 -16.25
N VAL A 71 18.17 1.50 -16.83
CA VAL A 71 17.71 1.62 -18.22
C VAL A 71 18.90 1.58 -19.17
N THR A 72 20.00 2.26 -18.82
CA THR A 72 21.18 2.39 -19.70
C THR A 72 22.13 1.18 -19.67
N GLN A 73 22.05 0.32 -18.64
CA GLN A 73 22.73 -0.98 -18.58
C GLN A 73 22.10 -2.00 -19.50
#